data_AF-A0A6N8DL55-F1
#
_entry.id   AF-A0A6N8DL55-F1
#
_cell.length_a   1.000
_cell.length_b   1.000
_cell.length_c   1.000
_cell.angle_alpha   90.00
_cell.angle_beta   90.00
_cell.angle_gamma   90.00
#
_symmetry.space_group_name_H-M   'P 1'
#
loop_
_entity.id
_entity.type
_entity.pdbx_description
1 polymer ?
#
loop_
_entity_poly.entity_id
_entity_poly.type
_entity_poly.pdbx_seq_one_letter_code
_entity_poly.pdbx_strand_id
1 'polypeptide(L)'
;MSVQLKRRRDTAANVAAFTGAQGELIVDTTNNRLTVHDGATPGGWPVAKLSEVILAARSTVTDVNYTILTTDRMIGVSALTAARTLTLPSAASFPTGVTLGIFDESGAASSTITATIAASGSDRIDGAASIAINSPYGFVLLQSNGGTKWTLVSRAASSLPAIGVGTPADATNPLSVYGASALFNGTSFNLTINKSAVANTASILFQDGFSGRAQIGLAGDDNLHIKVSANGSTWTEAFVVNAATGQPTFPQGIAAGAPAGFRNRLRNASFAINQRAVSGTVTLAAGAYGHDGVKAGASGGTYTFSTSGLDTTITVTSGSLILPVEASLVEGGAYALSHAGTAQARVWQGAGYSGSGSYASAPFVSTGLNAASQTNVEFSTGTILRPQFEPGTVVTLFERRPISVEMAMCQRYFVSSYLSGTAPGTASQDASAIVLANGPTSDAASNASINIAFPAPMRAAPSVTLYNAHTGATASVYLQNAASSVAANVVTINQLNASITLGGVSFQAHDVAKMHFTAAAEI
;
A
#
# COMPACT_ATOMS: atom_id res chain seq x y z
N MET A 1 42.49 88.95 5.39
CA MET A 1 42.48 89.10 3.91
C MET A 1 42.53 87.70 3.31
N SER A 2 41.57 87.32 2.48
CA SER A 2 41.73 86.11 1.67
C SER A 2 42.66 86.42 0.49
N VAL A 3 43.74 85.66 0.34
CA VAL A 3 44.61 85.74 -0.85
C VAL A 3 43.94 84.95 -1.98
N GLN A 4 43.65 85.61 -3.10
CA GLN A 4 43.06 84.95 -4.28
C GLN A 4 44.18 84.44 -5.21
N LEU A 5 44.37 83.12 -5.26
CA LEU A 5 45.26 82.49 -6.24
C LEU A 5 44.52 82.29 -7.58
N LYS A 6 44.98 82.96 -8.64
CA LYS A 6 44.51 82.74 -10.01
C LYS A 6 45.54 81.89 -10.77
N ARG A 7 45.15 80.68 -11.20
CA ARG A 7 45.95 79.87 -12.13
C ARG A 7 45.99 80.50 -13.53
N ARG A 8 47.04 80.16 -14.30
CA ARG A 8 47.14 80.44 -15.75
C ARG A 8 45.87 79.93 -16.43
N ARG A 9 45.36 80.72 -17.37
CA ARG A 9 44.04 80.52 -17.95
C ARG A 9 43.95 81.13 -19.32
N ASP A 10 43.24 80.46 -20.23
CA ASP A 10 43.02 80.96 -21.58
C ASP A 10 41.79 80.27 -22.21
N THR A 11 41.40 80.71 -23.41
CA THR A 11 40.36 80.10 -24.23
C THR A 11 40.71 78.66 -24.62
N ALA A 12 39.70 77.83 -24.89
CA ALA A 12 39.90 76.42 -25.29
C ALA A 12 40.84 76.27 -26.49
N ALA A 13 40.78 77.19 -27.46
CA ALA A 13 41.64 77.17 -28.65
C ALA A 13 43.12 77.40 -28.30
N ASN A 14 43.40 78.36 -27.40
CA ASN A 14 44.76 78.64 -26.95
C ASN A 14 45.29 77.53 -26.03
N VAL A 15 44.46 77.00 -25.13
CA VAL A 15 44.83 75.88 -24.27
C VAL A 15 45.15 74.64 -25.12
N ALA A 16 44.35 74.33 -26.16
CA ALA A 16 44.56 73.18 -27.04
C ALA A 16 45.91 73.20 -27.79
N ALA A 17 46.46 74.37 -28.09
CA ALA A 17 47.77 74.53 -28.72
C ALA A 17 48.94 74.61 -27.71
N PHE A 18 48.64 74.75 -26.42
CA PHE A 18 49.63 74.96 -25.37
C PHE A 18 50.08 73.64 -24.72
N THR A 19 51.39 73.46 -24.55
CA THR A 19 51.96 72.35 -23.77
C THR A 19 52.54 72.88 -22.47
N GLY A 20 51.80 72.70 -21.36
CA GLY A 20 52.27 73.07 -20.03
C GLY A 20 53.33 72.13 -19.48
N ALA A 21 54.06 72.58 -18.46
CA ALA A 21 55.05 71.76 -17.78
C ALA A 21 54.39 70.58 -17.04
N GLN A 22 55.19 69.57 -16.67
CA GLN A 22 54.70 68.42 -15.92
C GLN A 22 54.04 68.84 -14.60
N GLY A 23 52.78 68.44 -14.41
CA GLY A 23 51.99 68.78 -13.22
C GLY A 23 51.36 70.18 -13.24
N GLU A 24 51.53 70.94 -14.32
CA GLU A 24 50.93 72.27 -14.46
C GLU A 24 49.41 72.18 -14.61
N LEU A 25 48.69 73.07 -13.92
CA LEU A 25 47.24 73.16 -13.93
C LEU A 25 46.79 74.47 -14.59
N ILE A 26 46.08 74.37 -15.70
CA ILE A 26 45.59 75.52 -16.47
C ILE A 26 44.07 75.53 -16.47
N VAL A 27 43.47 76.72 -16.49
CA VAL A 27 42.02 76.89 -16.57
C VAL A 27 41.62 77.23 -18.01
N ASP A 28 40.90 76.32 -18.65
CA ASP A 28 40.18 76.60 -19.89
C ASP A 28 38.95 77.47 -19.54
N THR A 29 38.98 78.73 -19.93
CA THR A 29 37.92 79.71 -19.63
C THR A 29 36.74 79.61 -20.58
N THR A 30 36.89 78.96 -21.74
CA THR A 30 35.78 78.73 -22.67
C THR A 30 34.88 77.63 -22.13
N ASN A 31 35.50 76.54 -21.67
CA ASN A 31 34.76 75.42 -21.13
C ASN A 31 34.61 75.48 -19.62
N ASN A 32 35.21 76.43 -18.89
CA ASN A 32 35.19 76.48 -17.42
C ASN A 32 35.67 75.17 -16.76
N ARG A 33 36.84 74.67 -17.16
CA ARG A 33 37.43 73.44 -16.61
C ARG A 33 38.93 73.54 -16.41
N LEU A 34 39.48 72.64 -15.62
CA LEU A 34 40.92 72.50 -15.43
C LEU A 34 41.51 71.55 -16.48
N THR A 35 42.70 71.83 -16.98
CA THR A 35 43.54 70.88 -17.75
C THR A 35 44.80 70.56 -16.94
N VAL A 36 45.15 69.28 -16.86
CA VAL A 36 46.39 68.80 -16.23
C VAL A 36 47.42 68.55 -17.33
N HIS A 37 48.59 69.16 -17.23
CA HIS A 37 49.65 69.03 -18.23
C HIS A 37 50.76 68.09 -17.77
N ASP A 38 51.39 67.41 -18.73
CA ASP A 38 52.41 66.39 -18.52
C ASP A 38 53.79 66.79 -19.07
N GLY A 39 53.94 68.00 -19.63
CA GLY A 39 55.19 68.44 -20.28
C GLY A 39 55.32 68.05 -21.75
N ALA A 40 54.37 67.28 -22.31
CA ALA A 40 54.51 66.70 -23.65
C ALA A 40 53.25 66.85 -24.54
N THR A 41 52.06 66.81 -23.97
CA THR A 41 50.79 66.77 -24.70
C THR A 41 50.21 68.19 -24.88
N PRO A 42 50.13 68.73 -26.13
CA PRO A 42 49.40 69.98 -26.39
C PRO A 42 47.93 69.86 -25.97
N GLY A 43 47.40 70.86 -25.28
CA GLY A 43 46.05 70.80 -24.71
C GLY A 43 45.95 70.15 -23.34
N GLY A 44 46.96 69.36 -22.94
CA GLY A 44 46.95 68.58 -21.71
C GLY A 44 45.76 67.61 -21.63
N TRP A 45 45.45 67.20 -20.40
CA TRP A 45 44.38 66.27 -20.06
C TRP A 45 43.24 67.03 -19.36
N PRO A 46 42.12 67.29 -20.06
CA PRO A 46 41.04 68.02 -19.44
C PRO A 46 40.33 67.21 -18.36
N VAL A 47 40.16 67.82 -17.19
CA VAL A 47 39.39 67.23 -16.09
C VAL A 47 37.91 67.35 -16.40
N ALA A 48 37.15 66.27 -16.21
CA ALA A 48 35.70 66.28 -16.34
C ALA A 48 35.07 67.19 -15.28
N LYS A 49 34.09 68.01 -15.68
CA LYS A 49 33.23 68.71 -14.72
C LYS A 49 32.34 67.73 -14.01
N LEU A 50 31.87 68.10 -12.81
CA LEU A 50 30.82 67.34 -12.13
C LEU A 50 29.56 67.19 -12.99
N SER A 51 29.23 68.17 -13.85
CA SER A 51 28.12 68.10 -14.81
C SER A 51 28.37 67.17 -16.00
N GLU A 52 29.63 66.82 -16.26
CA GLU A 52 30.06 65.88 -17.31
C GLU A 52 30.23 64.46 -16.73
N VAL A 53 30.32 64.34 -15.41
CA VAL A 53 30.24 63.08 -14.69
C VAL A 53 28.76 62.74 -14.49
N ILE A 54 28.30 61.71 -15.20
CA ILE A 54 26.96 61.15 -14.95
C ILE A 54 26.98 60.50 -13.57
N LEU A 55 26.62 61.24 -12.53
CA LEU A 55 26.27 60.67 -11.24
C LEU A 55 25.02 59.83 -11.46
N ALA A 56 25.14 58.50 -11.35
CA ALA A 56 24.00 57.59 -11.40
C ALA A 56 23.13 57.79 -10.16
N ALA A 57 22.39 58.89 -10.11
CA ALA A 57 21.44 59.19 -9.06
C ALA A 57 20.20 58.29 -9.20
N ARG A 58 19.65 57.88 -8.06
CA ARG A 58 18.36 57.18 -7.99
C ARG A 58 17.24 58.20 -8.12
N SER A 59 16.38 58.03 -9.13
CA SER A 59 15.13 58.76 -9.30
C SER A 59 14.01 58.04 -8.54
N THR A 60 13.25 58.78 -7.74
CA THR A 60 12.09 58.24 -7.00
C THR A 60 10.81 58.49 -7.79
N VAL A 61 10.00 57.46 -8.00
CA VAL A 61 8.67 57.59 -8.62
C VAL A 61 7.61 57.12 -7.63
N THR A 62 6.68 58.01 -7.27
CA THR A 62 5.65 57.75 -6.26
C THR A 62 4.27 57.67 -6.90
N ASP A 63 3.73 56.46 -7.02
CA ASP A 63 2.36 56.13 -7.45
C ASP A 63 1.78 57.00 -8.59
N VAL A 64 2.55 57.16 -9.67
CA VAL A 64 2.18 57.97 -10.83
C VAL A 64 2.76 57.37 -12.11
N ASN A 65 2.13 57.65 -13.25
CA ASN A 65 2.75 57.39 -14.55
C ASN A 65 3.97 58.30 -14.70
N TYR A 66 5.08 57.77 -15.20
CA TYR A 66 6.36 58.50 -15.25
C TYR A 66 6.99 58.40 -16.63
N THR A 67 7.45 59.52 -17.17
CA THR A 67 8.27 59.53 -18.39
C THR A 67 9.73 59.48 -17.98
N ILE A 68 10.40 58.38 -18.31
CA ILE A 68 11.80 58.14 -17.98
C ILE A 68 12.69 59.12 -18.76
N LEU A 69 13.62 59.76 -18.06
CA LEU A 69 14.53 60.74 -18.63
C LEU A 69 15.79 60.06 -19.18
N THR A 70 16.43 60.67 -20.18
CA THR A 70 17.71 60.18 -20.72
C THR A 70 18.87 60.24 -19.71
N THR A 71 18.67 60.95 -18.60
CA THR A 71 19.57 61.02 -17.45
C THR A 71 19.31 59.96 -16.38
N ASP A 72 18.16 59.28 -16.40
CA ASP A 72 17.85 58.25 -15.40
C ASP A 72 18.75 57.03 -15.58
N ARG A 73 19.25 56.51 -14.45
CA ARG A 73 20.06 55.28 -14.42
C ARG A 73 19.47 54.24 -13.48
N MET A 74 18.86 54.70 -12.39
CA MET A 74 18.10 53.88 -11.46
C MET A 74 16.79 54.56 -11.11
N ILE A 75 15.68 53.85 -11.23
CA ILE A 75 14.35 54.30 -10.84
C ILE A 75 13.86 53.39 -9.72
N GLY A 76 13.58 53.99 -8.56
CA GLY A 76 12.88 53.33 -7.46
C GLY A 76 11.42 53.74 -7.46
N VAL A 77 10.51 52.80 -7.74
CA VAL A 77 9.08 53.01 -7.60
C VAL A 77 8.71 52.81 -6.13
N SER A 78 8.58 53.90 -5.39
CA SER A 78 8.45 53.86 -3.92
C SER A 78 7.02 53.66 -3.42
N ALA A 79 6.01 53.79 -4.30
CA ALA A 79 4.62 53.48 -3.99
C ALA A 79 3.87 53.07 -5.26
N LEU A 80 2.97 52.09 -5.13
CA LEU A 80 2.04 51.63 -6.17
C LEU A 80 0.73 51.25 -5.49
N THR A 81 -0.37 51.91 -5.86
CA THR A 81 -1.73 51.52 -5.41
C THR A 81 -2.62 51.07 -6.57
N ALA A 82 -2.19 51.35 -7.81
CA ALA A 82 -2.82 50.94 -9.05
C ALA A 82 -1.75 50.65 -10.10
N ALA A 83 -2.12 50.05 -11.23
CA ALA A 83 -1.19 49.87 -12.34
C ALA A 83 -0.70 51.23 -12.87
N ARG A 84 0.62 51.39 -12.99
CA ARG A 84 1.29 52.60 -13.49
C ARG A 84 2.14 52.27 -14.70
N THR A 85 2.22 53.22 -15.63
CA THR A 85 3.08 53.11 -16.81
C THR A 85 4.28 54.02 -16.68
N LEU A 86 5.48 53.44 -16.82
CA LEU A 86 6.74 54.15 -16.94
C LEU A 86 7.18 54.10 -18.41
N THR A 87 7.12 55.23 -19.10
CA THR A 87 7.41 55.30 -20.54
C THR A 87 8.90 55.57 -20.75
N LEU A 88 9.59 54.68 -21.46
CA LEU A 88 10.99 54.83 -21.83
C LEU A 88 11.19 56.05 -22.75
N PRO A 89 12.36 56.71 -22.71
CA PRO A 89 12.76 57.61 -23.78
C PRO A 89 12.97 56.81 -25.08
N SER A 90 13.05 57.50 -26.22
CA SER A 90 13.47 56.85 -27.47
C SER A 90 14.82 56.16 -27.27
N ALA A 91 14.95 54.93 -27.76
CA ALA A 91 16.20 54.18 -27.68
C ALA A 91 17.36 54.98 -28.31
N ALA A 92 17.11 55.75 -29.37
CA ALA A 92 18.09 56.59 -30.04
C ALA A 92 18.63 57.74 -29.18
N SER A 93 17.88 58.20 -28.18
CA SER A 93 18.30 59.30 -27.30
C SER A 93 18.91 58.85 -25.97
N PHE A 94 18.87 57.54 -25.67
CA PHE A 94 19.47 56.98 -24.47
C PHE A 94 20.90 56.48 -24.75
N PRO A 95 21.87 56.69 -23.83
CA PRO A 95 23.26 56.27 -24.07
C PRO A 95 23.41 54.77 -24.33
N THR A 96 24.10 54.43 -25.42
CA THR A 96 24.38 53.04 -25.80
C THR A 96 25.28 52.35 -24.76
N GLY A 97 24.95 51.10 -24.42
CA GLY A 97 25.74 50.29 -23.48
C GLY A 97 25.59 50.66 -22.01
N VAL A 98 24.70 51.60 -21.68
CA VAL A 98 24.38 51.97 -20.30
C VAL A 98 23.12 51.25 -19.84
N THR A 99 23.19 50.61 -18.66
CA THR A 99 22.04 49.93 -18.06
C THR A 99 21.12 50.91 -17.34
N LEU A 100 19.84 50.86 -17.64
CA LEU A 100 18.75 51.47 -16.89
C LEU A 100 18.12 50.42 -15.97
N GLY A 101 18.12 50.67 -14.67
CA GLY A 101 17.42 49.84 -13.69
C GLY A 101 16.10 50.46 -13.25
N ILE A 102 15.03 49.67 -13.24
CA ILE A 102 13.73 50.02 -12.65
C ILE A 102 13.41 48.98 -11.58
N PHE A 103 13.15 49.43 -10.37
CA PHE A 103 12.95 48.60 -9.19
C PHE A 103 11.60 48.94 -8.54
N ASP A 104 10.80 47.92 -8.23
CA ASP A 104 9.70 48.08 -7.29
C ASP A 104 10.28 48.14 -5.87
N GLU A 105 10.23 49.30 -5.24
CA GLU A 105 10.60 49.46 -3.83
C GLU A 105 9.37 49.51 -2.93
N SER A 106 8.17 49.54 -3.51
CA SER A 106 6.91 49.58 -2.78
C SER A 106 6.52 48.21 -2.22
N GLY A 107 6.97 47.12 -2.85
CA GLY A 107 6.54 45.75 -2.53
C GLY A 107 5.09 45.45 -2.92
N ALA A 108 4.39 46.38 -3.58
CA ALA A 108 2.98 46.25 -3.92
C ALA A 108 2.74 45.68 -5.34
N ALA A 109 3.81 45.51 -6.14
CA ALA A 109 3.66 44.99 -7.49
C ALA A 109 3.11 43.54 -7.48
N SER A 110 2.14 43.27 -8.34
CA SER A 110 1.45 41.98 -8.46
C SER A 110 0.94 41.78 -9.88
N SER A 111 0.22 40.68 -10.14
CA SER A 111 -0.40 40.45 -11.45
C SER A 111 -1.48 41.47 -11.82
N THR A 112 -2.01 42.24 -10.85
CA THR A 112 -3.06 43.26 -11.06
C THR A 112 -2.55 44.69 -10.88
N ILE A 113 -1.63 44.92 -9.94
CA ILE A 113 -0.99 46.21 -9.70
C ILE A 113 0.42 46.16 -10.28
N THR A 114 0.64 46.71 -11.47
CA THR A 114 1.93 46.59 -12.18
C THR A 114 2.64 47.93 -12.33
N ALA A 115 3.97 47.91 -12.33
CA ALA A 115 4.77 48.97 -12.96
C ALA A 115 5.09 48.52 -14.39
N THR A 116 4.33 48.99 -15.36
CA THR A 116 4.50 48.66 -16.78
C THR A 116 5.51 49.60 -17.42
N ILE A 117 6.64 49.06 -17.87
CA ILE A 117 7.65 49.78 -18.64
C ILE A 117 7.27 49.71 -20.11
N ALA A 118 6.89 50.84 -20.70
CA ALA A 118 6.46 50.94 -22.10
C ALA A 118 7.57 51.51 -22.98
N ALA A 119 7.78 50.90 -24.15
CA ALA A 119 8.68 51.46 -25.18
C ALA A 119 8.09 52.74 -25.79
N SER A 120 8.96 53.64 -26.26
CA SER A 120 8.53 54.88 -26.91
C SER A 120 8.18 54.63 -28.39
N GLY A 121 6.99 55.02 -28.83
CA GLY A 121 6.61 54.97 -30.24
C GLY A 121 6.74 53.57 -30.87
N SER A 122 7.63 53.43 -31.86
CA SER A 122 7.88 52.18 -32.58
C SER A 122 9.01 51.33 -31.99
N ASP A 123 9.68 51.79 -30.93
CA ASP A 123 10.75 51.05 -30.26
C ASP A 123 10.22 49.74 -29.63
N ARG A 124 11.12 48.79 -29.38
CA ARG A 124 10.77 47.49 -28.77
C ARG A 124 11.74 47.07 -27.67
N ILE A 125 11.21 46.38 -26.66
CA ILE A 125 11.93 45.70 -25.58
C ILE A 125 11.95 44.21 -25.92
N ASP A 126 13.08 43.70 -26.43
CA ASP A 126 13.21 42.32 -26.95
C ASP A 126 12.04 41.89 -27.86
N GLY A 127 11.60 42.80 -28.73
CA GLY A 127 10.50 42.57 -29.67
C GLY A 127 9.10 42.91 -29.12
N ALA A 128 8.92 43.06 -27.82
CA ALA A 128 7.68 43.48 -27.18
C ALA A 128 7.53 45.01 -27.09
N ALA A 129 6.29 45.52 -26.99
CA ALA A 129 6.01 46.94 -26.81
C ALA A 129 6.14 47.40 -25.34
N SER A 130 6.07 46.46 -24.40
CA SER A 130 6.22 46.74 -22.97
C SER A 130 6.66 45.49 -22.20
N ILE A 131 7.14 45.72 -20.99
CA ILE A 131 7.45 44.71 -19.97
C ILE A 131 6.91 45.21 -18.63
N ALA A 132 6.41 44.33 -17.76
CA ALA A 132 5.88 44.72 -16.47
C ALA A 132 6.72 44.15 -15.32
N ILE A 133 6.91 44.96 -14.27
CA ILE A 133 7.23 44.45 -12.94
C ILE A 133 5.88 44.10 -12.28
N ASN A 134 5.68 42.82 -12.01
CA ASN A 134 4.42 42.24 -11.55
C ASN A 134 4.58 41.32 -10.32
N SER A 135 5.70 41.45 -9.62
CA SER A 135 6.00 40.73 -8.38
C SER A 135 6.58 41.69 -7.35
N PRO A 136 6.28 41.50 -6.05
CA PRO A 136 6.79 42.36 -4.99
C PRO A 136 8.31 42.43 -5.03
N TYR A 137 8.85 43.64 -4.93
CA TYR A 137 10.30 43.88 -4.99
C TYR A 137 10.96 43.41 -6.30
N GLY A 138 10.17 43.26 -7.36
CA GLY A 138 10.66 42.92 -8.68
C GLY A 138 11.44 44.06 -9.32
N PHE A 139 12.22 43.72 -10.36
CA PHE A 139 13.02 44.70 -11.08
C PHE A 139 13.14 44.34 -12.56
N VAL A 140 13.54 45.32 -13.36
CA VAL A 140 13.86 45.21 -14.78
C VAL A 140 15.13 46.01 -15.07
N LEU A 141 16.10 45.39 -15.73
CA LEU A 141 17.32 46.04 -16.22
C LEU A 141 17.32 46.06 -17.75
N LEU A 142 17.40 47.25 -18.35
CA LEU A 142 17.35 47.44 -19.80
C LEU A 142 18.60 48.13 -20.32
N GLN A 143 19.00 47.83 -21.55
CA GLN A 143 20.04 48.55 -22.27
C GLN A 143 19.52 48.99 -23.63
N SER A 144 19.79 50.24 -24.00
CA SER A 144 19.50 50.74 -25.35
C SER A 144 20.65 50.41 -26.30
N ASN A 145 20.32 50.09 -27.55
CA ASN A 145 21.29 49.98 -28.63
C ASN A 145 21.62 51.32 -29.32
N GLY A 146 21.05 52.44 -28.86
CA GLY A 146 21.18 53.76 -29.50
C GLY A 146 20.40 53.91 -30.82
N GLY A 147 19.46 53.01 -31.10
CA GLY A 147 18.62 53.02 -32.30
C GLY A 147 17.13 52.90 -31.95
N THR A 148 16.54 51.72 -32.18
CA THR A 148 15.11 51.46 -31.91
C THR A 148 14.86 50.27 -30.97
N LYS A 149 15.92 49.72 -30.35
CA LYS A 149 15.84 48.50 -29.54
C LYS A 149 16.33 48.73 -28.13
N TRP A 150 15.52 48.25 -27.19
CA TRP A 150 15.88 48.00 -25.80
C TRP A 150 16.06 46.49 -25.61
N THR A 151 17.17 46.10 -25.03
CA THR A 151 17.46 44.71 -24.66
C THR A 151 17.21 44.53 -23.17
N LEU A 152 16.49 43.46 -22.80
CA LEU A 152 16.41 43.08 -21.41
C LEU A 152 17.67 42.35 -20.97
N VAL A 153 18.36 42.93 -19.98
CA VAL A 153 19.56 42.34 -19.40
C VAL A 153 19.20 41.37 -18.28
N SER A 154 18.25 41.75 -17.41
CA SER A 154 17.82 40.94 -16.29
C SER A 154 16.44 41.41 -15.80
N ARG A 155 15.68 40.50 -15.20
CA ARG A 155 14.44 40.81 -14.48
C ARG A 155 14.26 39.86 -13.29
N ALA A 156 13.45 40.25 -12.32
CA ALA A 156 12.93 39.29 -11.35
C ALA A 156 12.03 38.26 -12.07
N ALA A 157 12.33 36.97 -11.93
CA ALA A 157 11.54 35.92 -12.56
C ALA A 157 10.32 35.56 -11.67
N SER A 158 9.11 35.80 -12.17
CA SER A 158 7.86 35.32 -11.57
C SER A 158 7.41 33.97 -12.17
N SER A 159 7.93 33.61 -13.34
CA SER A 159 7.88 32.28 -13.93
C SER A 159 9.21 31.99 -14.64
N LEU A 160 9.72 30.77 -14.47
CA LEU A 160 10.91 30.33 -15.18
C LEU A 160 10.49 29.63 -16.48
N PRO A 161 11.21 29.84 -17.60
CA PRO A 161 11.11 28.95 -18.75
C PRO A 161 11.60 27.54 -18.37
N ALA A 162 11.54 26.58 -19.29
CA ALA A 162 12.11 25.25 -19.08
C ALA A 162 13.57 25.35 -18.61
N ILE A 163 13.92 24.58 -17.57
CA ILE A 163 15.25 24.60 -16.95
C ILE A 163 15.97 23.30 -17.27
N GLY A 164 17.19 23.40 -17.78
CA GLY A 164 18.13 22.29 -17.92
C GLY A 164 19.22 22.34 -16.85
N VAL A 165 19.44 21.25 -16.13
CA VAL A 165 20.53 21.08 -15.15
C VAL A 165 21.44 19.96 -15.64
N GLY A 166 22.67 20.30 -16.03
CA GLY A 166 23.61 19.34 -16.65
C GLY A 166 23.25 18.94 -18.09
N THR A 167 22.22 19.56 -18.67
CA THR A 167 21.72 19.36 -20.04
C THR A 167 21.09 20.67 -20.54
N PRO A 168 21.00 20.91 -21.86
CA PRO A 168 20.14 21.98 -22.39
C PRO A 168 18.69 21.85 -21.89
N ALA A 169 18.00 22.98 -21.80
CA ALA A 169 16.57 22.99 -21.49
C ALA A 169 15.78 22.30 -22.61
N ASP A 170 14.93 21.36 -22.25
CA ASP A 170 14.00 20.69 -23.16
C ASP A 170 12.64 21.39 -23.08
N ALA A 171 12.15 21.91 -24.21
CA ALA A 171 10.88 22.64 -24.27
C ALA A 171 9.66 21.77 -23.89
N THR A 172 9.78 20.45 -23.93
CA THR A 172 8.73 19.51 -23.52
C THR A 172 8.74 19.21 -22.02
N ASN A 173 9.84 19.50 -21.32
CA ASN A 173 10.04 19.20 -19.91
C ASN A 173 10.37 20.49 -19.13
N PRO A 174 9.45 21.01 -18.29
CA PRO A 174 9.70 22.21 -17.49
C PRO A 174 10.98 22.14 -16.65
N LEU A 175 11.38 20.93 -16.22
CA LEU A 175 12.65 20.66 -15.57
C LEU A 175 13.28 19.40 -16.20
N SER A 176 14.48 19.54 -16.75
CA SER A 176 15.31 18.44 -17.24
C SER A 176 16.61 18.37 -16.46
N VAL A 177 16.95 17.19 -15.95
CA VAL A 177 18.15 16.97 -15.12
C VAL A 177 18.95 15.82 -15.70
N TYR A 178 20.22 16.06 -16.01
CA TYR A 178 21.18 15.03 -16.40
C TYR A 178 22.34 15.00 -15.40
N GLY A 179 22.48 13.87 -14.71
CA GLY A 179 23.47 13.66 -13.67
C GLY A 179 23.25 12.33 -12.94
N ALA A 180 24.09 12.03 -11.94
CA ALA A 180 24.02 10.77 -11.20
C ALA A 180 22.87 10.71 -10.16
N SER A 181 22.41 11.85 -9.65
CA SER A 181 21.37 11.92 -8.62
C SER A 181 20.69 13.29 -8.57
N ALA A 182 19.44 13.35 -8.14
CA ALA A 182 18.75 14.57 -7.73
C ALA A 182 18.32 14.43 -6.25
N LEU A 183 18.76 15.36 -5.40
CA LEU A 183 18.41 15.38 -3.98
C LEU A 183 17.36 16.46 -3.71
N PHE A 184 16.24 16.06 -3.11
CA PHE A 184 15.22 16.96 -2.57
C PHE A 184 15.11 16.72 -1.06
N ASN A 185 15.42 17.73 -0.23
CA ASN A 185 15.53 17.56 1.22
C ASN A 185 14.87 18.70 2.03
N GLY A 186 14.53 18.40 3.28
CA GLY A 186 13.93 19.30 4.26
C GLY A 186 13.59 18.53 5.54
N THR A 187 13.20 19.21 6.63
CA THR A 187 12.74 18.56 7.88
C THR A 187 11.52 17.66 7.62
N SER A 188 10.62 18.13 6.75
CA SER A 188 9.55 17.35 6.13
C SER A 188 9.51 17.76 4.65
N PHE A 189 9.34 16.80 3.74
CA PHE A 189 9.31 17.07 2.29
C PHE A 189 8.27 16.18 1.60
N ASN A 190 7.45 16.78 0.73
CA ASN A 190 6.46 16.07 -0.09
C ASN A 190 6.72 16.35 -1.58
N LEU A 191 6.61 15.31 -2.41
CA LEU A 191 6.52 15.45 -3.87
C LEU A 191 5.05 15.24 -4.29
N THR A 192 4.38 16.32 -4.68
CA THR A 192 3.00 16.25 -5.16
C THR A 192 2.96 16.03 -6.68
N ILE A 193 2.42 14.89 -7.10
CA ILE A 193 2.21 14.56 -8.52
C ILE A 193 0.69 14.56 -8.77
N ASN A 194 0.21 15.53 -9.52
CA ASN A 194 -1.22 15.74 -9.75
C ASN A 194 -1.61 15.47 -11.21
N LYS A 195 -2.79 14.90 -11.42
CA LYS A 195 -3.43 14.75 -12.74
C LYS A 195 -4.70 15.62 -12.80
N SER A 196 -5.04 16.12 -13.98
CA SER A 196 -6.18 17.04 -14.16
C SER A 196 -7.55 16.34 -14.24
N ALA A 197 -7.58 15.02 -14.41
CA ALA A 197 -8.82 14.23 -14.50
C ALA A 197 -8.54 12.76 -14.17
N VAL A 198 -9.60 12.00 -13.85
CA VAL A 198 -9.52 10.58 -13.45
C VAL A 198 -8.81 9.72 -14.49
N ALA A 199 -9.12 9.91 -15.79
CA ALA A 199 -8.53 9.12 -16.88
C ALA A 199 -7.05 9.43 -17.16
N ASN A 200 -6.49 10.49 -16.58
CA ASN A 200 -5.12 10.89 -16.83
C ASN A 200 -4.14 10.09 -15.96
N THR A 201 -2.84 10.26 -16.23
CA THR A 201 -1.77 9.59 -15.49
C THR A 201 -0.99 10.59 -14.63
N ALA A 202 -0.77 10.25 -13.37
CA ALA A 202 0.15 10.91 -12.44
C ALA A 202 1.03 9.82 -11.82
N SER A 203 2.30 9.76 -12.23
CA SER A 203 3.17 8.62 -11.93
C SER A 203 4.65 8.95 -11.91
N ILE A 204 5.44 8.07 -11.29
CA ILE A 204 6.87 7.97 -11.51
C ILE A 204 7.13 6.85 -12.53
N LEU A 205 7.89 7.15 -13.58
CA LEU A 205 8.24 6.23 -14.65
C LEU A 205 9.73 5.88 -14.57
N PHE A 206 10.02 4.58 -14.48
CA PHE A 206 11.38 4.04 -14.52
C PHE A 206 11.70 3.57 -15.94
N GLN A 207 12.83 4.01 -16.49
CA GLN A 207 13.20 3.77 -17.88
C GLN A 207 14.64 3.25 -18.01
N ASP A 208 14.90 2.56 -19.11
CA ASP A 208 16.24 2.17 -19.58
C ASP A 208 16.33 2.54 -21.07
N GLY A 209 17.33 3.35 -21.45
CA GLY A 209 17.50 3.82 -22.83
C GLY A 209 16.26 4.51 -23.41
N PHE A 210 15.55 5.32 -22.61
CA PHE A 210 14.25 5.95 -22.96
C PHE A 210 13.09 4.97 -23.23
N SER A 211 13.24 3.68 -22.88
CA SER A 211 12.17 2.68 -22.91
C SER A 211 11.60 2.48 -21.50
N GLY A 212 10.26 2.59 -21.35
CA GLY A 212 9.58 2.34 -20.08
C GLY A 212 9.79 0.91 -19.58
N ARG A 213 10.12 0.74 -18.29
CA ARG A 213 10.31 -0.58 -17.66
C ARG A 213 9.38 -0.81 -16.49
N ALA A 214 9.14 0.22 -15.67
CA ALA A 214 8.20 0.16 -14.56
C ALA A 214 7.53 1.51 -14.35
N GLN A 215 6.31 1.53 -13.82
CA GLN A 215 5.58 2.74 -13.50
C GLN A 215 4.77 2.55 -12.22
N ILE A 216 4.81 3.57 -11.34
CA ILE A 216 4.06 3.59 -10.08
C ILE A 216 3.25 4.89 -10.02
N GLY A 217 1.94 4.80 -9.77
CA GLY A 217 1.09 5.97 -9.60
C GLY A 217 -0.38 5.75 -9.95
N LEU A 218 -1.11 6.85 -10.18
CA LEU A 218 -2.50 6.86 -10.64
C LEU A 218 -2.48 6.80 -12.16
N ALA A 219 -2.94 5.70 -12.77
CA ALA A 219 -2.60 5.39 -14.15
C ALA A 219 -3.82 5.00 -14.98
N GLY A 220 -4.66 5.99 -15.32
CA GLY A 220 -5.91 5.77 -16.08
C GLY A 220 -7.16 5.71 -15.21
N ASP A 221 -7.00 5.69 -13.89
CA ASP A 221 -8.05 5.84 -12.88
C ASP A 221 -7.44 6.35 -11.55
N ASP A 222 -8.23 6.38 -10.48
CA ASP A 222 -7.82 6.85 -9.14
C ASP A 222 -7.23 5.75 -8.22
N ASN A 223 -7.07 4.52 -8.71
CA ASN A 223 -6.39 3.45 -7.98
C ASN A 223 -4.88 3.66 -7.99
N LEU A 224 -4.18 3.10 -7.01
CA LEU A 224 -2.72 3.04 -7.04
C LEU A 224 -2.28 1.82 -7.85
N HIS A 225 -1.52 2.05 -8.91
CA HIS A 225 -0.99 1.01 -9.80
C HIS A 225 0.51 0.83 -9.63
N ILE A 226 0.95 -0.42 -9.79
CA ILE A 226 2.33 -0.78 -10.11
C ILE A 226 2.30 -1.69 -11.33
N LYS A 227 2.91 -1.22 -12.41
CA LYS A 227 2.99 -1.93 -13.69
C LYS A 227 4.41 -1.99 -14.22
N VAL A 228 4.67 -3.04 -14.98
CA VAL A 228 5.97 -3.30 -15.62
C VAL A 228 5.81 -3.49 -17.13
N SER A 229 6.88 -3.26 -17.88
CA SER A 229 6.91 -3.45 -19.33
C SER A 229 8.24 -4.02 -19.77
N ALA A 230 8.20 -5.11 -20.54
CA ALA A 230 9.39 -5.70 -21.15
C ALA A 230 9.88 -4.90 -22.38
N ASN A 231 9.00 -4.15 -23.05
CA ASN A 231 9.28 -3.51 -24.34
C ASN A 231 9.07 -1.97 -24.36
N GLY A 232 8.55 -1.39 -23.27
CA GLY A 232 8.26 0.04 -23.16
C GLY A 232 6.95 0.50 -23.79
N SER A 233 6.12 -0.41 -24.30
CA SER A 233 4.83 -0.08 -24.92
C SER A 233 3.68 -0.93 -24.40
N THR A 234 3.94 -2.21 -24.10
CA THR A 234 2.98 -3.14 -23.51
C THR A 234 3.18 -3.17 -22.01
N TRP A 235 2.15 -2.84 -21.25
CA TRP A 235 2.19 -2.76 -19.80
C TRP A 235 1.44 -3.91 -19.15
N THR A 236 2.04 -4.49 -18.11
CA THR A 236 1.47 -5.57 -17.29
C THR A 236 1.24 -5.04 -15.89
N GLU A 237 -0.02 -5.08 -15.43
CA GLU A 237 -0.41 -4.69 -14.07
C GLU A 237 -0.02 -5.77 -13.07
N ALA A 238 0.91 -5.45 -12.17
CA ALA A 238 1.40 -6.37 -11.14
C ALA A 238 0.64 -6.20 -9.81
N PHE A 239 0.25 -4.96 -9.48
CA PHE A 239 -0.42 -4.63 -8.22
C PHE A 239 -1.33 -3.42 -8.39
N VAL A 240 -2.55 -3.52 -7.85
CA VAL A 240 -3.53 -2.43 -7.86
C VAL A 240 -4.19 -2.31 -6.50
N VAL A 241 -4.19 -1.12 -5.90
CA VAL A 241 -4.98 -0.82 -4.69
C VAL A 241 -6.24 -0.06 -5.06
N ASN A 242 -7.39 -0.64 -4.74
CA ASN A 242 -8.66 0.03 -4.96
C ASN A 242 -8.77 1.30 -4.11
N ALA A 243 -9.06 2.43 -4.75
CA ALA A 243 -9.13 3.74 -4.10
C ALA A 243 -10.24 3.84 -3.03
N ALA A 244 -11.35 3.12 -3.21
CA ALA A 244 -12.50 3.19 -2.31
C ALA A 244 -12.38 2.23 -1.11
N THR A 245 -11.76 1.06 -1.30
CA THR A 245 -11.70 0.00 -0.25
C THR A 245 -10.33 -0.18 0.37
N GLY A 246 -9.26 0.35 -0.24
CA GLY A 246 -7.88 0.08 0.15
C GLY A 246 -7.44 -1.35 -0.12
N GLN A 247 -8.24 -2.15 -0.84
CA GLN A 247 -7.94 -3.56 -1.07
C GLN A 247 -6.89 -3.73 -2.18
N PRO A 248 -5.77 -4.42 -1.91
CA PRO A 248 -4.81 -4.76 -2.93
C PRO A 248 -5.29 -5.95 -3.78
N THR A 249 -5.00 -5.90 -5.07
CA THR A 249 -5.16 -6.99 -6.02
C THR A 249 -3.84 -7.25 -6.73
N PHE A 250 -3.61 -8.51 -7.12
CA PHE A 250 -2.43 -8.95 -7.86
C PHE A 250 -2.90 -9.55 -9.18
N PRO A 251 -3.06 -8.77 -10.25
CA PRO A 251 -3.66 -9.26 -11.50
C PRO A 251 -2.88 -10.39 -12.17
N GLN A 252 -1.56 -10.49 -11.91
CA GLN A 252 -0.72 -11.61 -12.36
C GLN A 252 -0.63 -12.77 -11.35
N GLY A 253 -1.40 -12.71 -10.26
CA GLY A 253 -1.31 -13.64 -9.14
C GLY A 253 -0.03 -13.48 -8.32
N ILE A 254 0.17 -14.40 -7.37
CA ILE A 254 1.36 -14.49 -6.52
C ILE A 254 2.10 -15.77 -6.91
N ALA A 255 3.28 -15.62 -7.52
CA ALA A 255 4.05 -16.75 -8.07
C ALA A 255 4.69 -17.64 -6.98
N ALA A 256 4.95 -17.09 -5.79
CA ALA A 256 5.51 -17.80 -4.65
C ALA A 256 4.89 -17.27 -3.36
N GLY A 257 3.93 -18.02 -2.80
CA GLY A 257 3.28 -17.71 -1.54
C GLY A 257 2.50 -18.94 -1.05
N ALA A 258 2.37 -19.09 0.27
CA ALA A 258 1.46 -20.08 0.85
C ALA A 258 0.08 -19.95 0.19
N PRO A 259 -0.63 -21.05 -0.08
CA PRO A 259 -1.95 -20.97 -0.71
C PRO A 259 -2.84 -19.99 0.08
N ALA A 260 -3.58 -19.15 -0.65
CA ALA A 260 -4.50 -18.20 -0.03
C ALA A 260 -5.68 -18.89 0.71
N GLY A 261 -5.80 -20.21 0.58
CA GLY A 261 -6.69 -21.08 1.33
C GLY A 261 -5.93 -22.29 1.93
N PHE A 262 -6.63 -23.07 2.75
CA PHE A 262 -6.09 -24.13 3.61
C PHE A 262 -4.98 -23.66 4.57
N ARG A 263 -5.06 -22.41 5.02
CA ARG A 263 -4.14 -21.80 6.00
C ARG A 263 -4.42 -22.31 7.40
N ASN A 264 -5.69 -22.35 7.78
CA ASN A 264 -6.12 -22.82 9.07
C ASN A 264 -5.82 -24.33 9.15
N ARG A 265 -5.21 -24.79 10.24
CA ARG A 265 -4.92 -26.22 10.47
C ARG A 265 -5.97 -26.90 11.33
N LEU A 266 -6.85 -26.12 11.93
CA LEU A 266 -8.01 -26.62 12.65
C LEU A 266 -9.02 -27.18 11.66
N ARG A 267 -9.49 -28.41 11.92
CA ARG A 267 -10.64 -29.01 11.24
C ARG A 267 -11.92 -28.61 11.98
N ASN A 268 -13.03 -28.48 11.26
CA ASN A 268 -14.33 -28.09 11.83
C ASN A 268 -14.26 -26.83 12.71
N ALA A 269 -13.45 -25.84 12.32
CA ALA A 269 -13.24 -24.66 13.14
C ALA A 269 -14.48 -23.76 13.26
N SER A 270 -15.43 -23.88 12.32
CA SER A 270 -16.76 -23.25 12.43
C SER A 270 -17.75 -24.05 13.28
N PHE A 271 -17.37 -25.25 13.74
CA PHE A 271 -18.18 -26.20 14.50
C PHE A 271 -19.49 -26.61 13.80
N ALA A 272 -19.54 -26.51 12.47
CA ALA A 272 -20.72 -26.83 11.67
C ALA A 272 -20.97 -28.34 11.52
N ILE A 273 -19.93 -29.17 11.65
CA ILE A 273 -20.05 -30.63 11.56
C ILE A 273 -20.31 -31.20 12.96
N ASN A 274 -21.42 -31.93 13.10
CA ASN A 274 -21.87 -32.57 14.34
C ASN A 274 -22.47 -33.96 14.04
N GLN A 275 -21.64 -34.87 13.55
CA GLN A 275 -22.03 -36.25 13.22
C GLN A 275 -22.46 -37.06 14.46
N ARG A 276 -22.04 -36.64 15.66
CA ARG A 276 -22.47 -37.23 16.94
C ARG A 276 -23.83 -36.72 17.41
N ALA A 277 -24.39 -35.71 16.73
CA ALA A 277 -25.64 -35.05 17.07
C ALA A 277 -25.73 -34.61 18.55
N VAL A 278 -24.62 -34.13 19.12
CA VAL A 278 -24.63 -33.58 20.47
C VAL A 278 -25.55 -32.36 20.52
N SER A 279 -26.28 -32.18 21.62
CA SER A 279 -27.27 -31.10 21.76
C SER A 279 -27.34 -30.58 23.18
N GLY A 280 -27.86 -29.35 23.34
CA GLY A 280 -28.00 -28.72 24.65
C GLY A 280 -26.66 -28.52 25.37
N THR A 281 -26.60 -28.97 26.63
CA THR A 281 -25.35 -28.99 27.41
C THR A 281 -24.62 -30.30 27.17
N VAL A 282 -23.42 -30.21 26.61
CA VAL A 282 -22.55 -31.36 26.37
C VAL A 282 -21.56 -31.49 27.51
N THR A 283 -21.52 -32.65 28.17
CA THR A 283 -20.54 -32.96 29.22
C THR A 283 -19.70 -34.14 28.79
N LEU A 284 -18.39 -33.93 28.71
CA LEU A 284 -17.42 -34.89 28.20
C LEU A 284 -16.45 -35.29 29.32
N ALA A 285 -16.21 -36.59 29.44
CA ALA A 285 -15.09 -37.11 30.21
C ALA A 285 -13.75 -36.70 29.57
N ALA A 286 -12.66 -36.76 30.33
CA ALA A 286 -11.33 -36.43 29.82
C ALA A 286 -10.99 -37.19 28.54
N GLY A 287 -10.57 -36.47 27.50
CA GLY A 287 -10.23 -37.05 26.20
C GLY A 287 -11.40 -37.51 25.32
N ALA A 288 -12.65 -37.40 25.78
CA ALA A 288 -13.83 -37.73 24.97
C ALA A 288 -14.13 -36.63 23.93
N TYR A 289 -14.83 -36.99 22.85
CA TYR A 289 -15.16 -36.09 21.76
C TYR A 289 -16.64 -35.72 21.73
N GLY A 290 -16.92 -34.45 21.41
CA GLY A 290 -18.26 -33.89 21.23
C GLY A 290 -18.53 -33.58 19.75
N HIS A 291 -18.59 -32.29 19.38
CA HIS A 291 -18.54 -31.91 17.96
C HIS A 291 -17.33 -32.53 17.27
N ASP A 292 -17.42 -32.77 15.97
CA ASP A 292 -16.35 -33.41 15.22
C ASP A 292 -15.02 -32.65 15.38
N GLY A 293 -13.97 -33.34 15.81
CA GLY A 293 -12.66 -32.74 16.07
C GLY A 293 -12.56 -31.93 17.37
N VAL A 294 -13.59 -31.87 18.21
CA VAL A 294 -13.57 -31.19 19.51
C VAL A 294 -13.44 -32.22 20.64
N LYS A 295 -12.28 -32.23 21.29
CA LYS A 295 -11.90 -33.16 22.35
C LYS A 295 -11.93 -32.47 23.71
N ALA A 296 -12.32 -33.15 24.77
CA ALA A 296 -12.19 -32.62 26.12
C ALA A 296 -10.76 -32.73 26.66
N GLY A 297 -10.32 -31.72 27.41
CA GLY A 297 -9.03 -31.73 28.10
C GLY A 297 -8.99 -32.67 29.31
N ALA A 298 -7.88 -32.62 30.06
CA ALA A 298 -7.60 -33.53 31.17
C ALA A 298 -8.63 -33.53 32.30
N SER A 299 -9.31 -32.40 32.53
CA SER A 299 -10.37 -32.28 33.53
C SER A 299 -11.77 -32.55 32.97
N GLY A 300 -11.87 -33.11 31.77
CA GLY A 300 -13.11 -33.14 30.99
C GLY A 300 -13.45 -31.77 30.40
N GLY A 301 -14.66 -31.65 29.88
CA GLY A 301 -15.16 -30.41 29.28
C GLY A 301 -16.67 -30.37 29.29
N THR A 302 -17.24 -29.29 29.79
CA THR A 302 -18.67 -29.00 29.67
C THR A 302 -18.85 -27.76 28.83
N TYR A 303 -19.70 -27.83 27.81
CA TYR A 303 -19.97 -26.71 26.93
C TYR A 303 -21.41 -26.69 26.42
N THR A 304 -21.87 -25.50 26.05
CA THR A 304 -23.06 -25.28 25.23
C THR A 304 -22.65 -24.68 23.90
N PHE A 305 -23.58 -24.58 22.95
CA PHE A 305 -23.30 -23.99 21.67
C PHE A 305 -24.53 -23.31 21.08
N SER A 306 -24.30 -22.27 20.29
CA SER A 306 -25.36 -21.54 19.59
C SER A 306 -24.90 -21.15 18.20
N THR A 307 -25.79 -21.30 17.22
CA THR A 307 -25.50 -20.96 15.82
C THR A 307 -26.21 -19.67 15.46
N SER A 308 -25.45 -18.71 14.91
CA SER A 308 -25.97 -17.47 14.36
C SER A 308 -25.49 -17.33 12.92
N GLY A 309 -26.42 -17.35 11.97
CA GLY A 309 -26.08 -17.44 10.55
C GLY A 309 -25.26 -18.70 10.25
N LEU A 310 -24.02 -18.52 9.80
CA LEU A 310 -23.10 -19.60 9.42
C LEU A 310 -22.10 -19.97 10.53
N ASP A 311 -22.09 -19.24 11.65
CA ASP A 311 -21.10 -19.41 12.70
C ASP A 311 -21.73 -20.05 13.94
N THR A 312 -21.14 -21.16 14.40
CA THR A 312 -21.45 -21.76 15.69
C THR A 312 -20.44 -21.27 16.72
N THR A 313 -20.94 -20.73 17.83
CA THR A 313 -20.12 -20.36 18.99
C THR A 313 -20.19 -21.48 20.02
N ILE A 314 -19.04 -21.99 20.45
CA ILE A 314 -18.95 -22.90 21.60
C ILE A 314 -18.76 -22.06 22.85
N THR A 315 -19.50 -22.35 23.92
CA THR A 315 -19.33 -21.73 25.24
C THR A 315 -18.90 -22.79 26.24
N VAL A 316 -17.63 -22.80 26.60
CA VAL A 316 -17.05 -23.72 27.58
C VAL A 316 -17.35 -23.20 28.99
N THR A 317 -18.13 -23.96 29.75
CA THR A 317 -18.56 -23.61 31.10
C THR A 317 -17.71 -24.27 32.18
N SER A 318 -17.09 -25.42 31.87
CA SER A 318 -16.16 -26.12 32.76
C SER A 318 -15.12 -26.91 31.97
N GLY A 319 -13.93 -27.10 32.54
CA GLY A 319 -12.83 -27.82 31.91
C GLY A 319 -12.20 -27.05 30.73
N SER A 320 -11.75 -27.78 29.72
CA SER A 320 -11.16 -27.24 28.50
C SER A 320 -11.54 -28.06 27.27
N LEU A 321 -11.45 -27.45 26.09
CA LEU A 321 -11.65 -28.11 24.81
C LEU A 321 -10.40 -27.99 23.95
N ILE A 322 -10.00 -29.11 23.35
CA ILE A 322 -8.84 -29.26 22.49
C ILE A 322 -9.33 -29.45 21.05
N LEU A 323 -8.77 -28.67 20.14
CA LEU A 323 -8.85 -28.88 18.70
C LEU A 323 -7.49 -29.43 18.24
N PRO A 324 -7.36 -30.76 18.07
CA PRO A 324 -6.08 -31.38 17.76
C PRO A 324 -5.79 -31.32 16.25
N VAL A 325 -4.56 -30.98 15.91
CA VAL A 325 -3.99 -30.91 14.57
C VAL A 325 -3.07 -32.10 14.36
N GLU A 326 -3.28 -32.84 13.28
CA GLU A 326 -2.46 -33.99 12.94
C GLU A 326 -1.03 -33.59 12.64
N ALA A 327 -0.08 -34.44 13.03
CA ALA A 327 1.35 -34.25 12.82
C ALA A 327 1.71 -33.88 11.38
N SER A 328 1.10 -34.56 10.40
CA SER A 328 1.32 -34.35 8.96
C SER A 328 0.91 -32.96 8.46
N LEU A 329 0.13 -32.20 9.24
CA LEU A 329 -0.34 -30.85 8.90
C LEU A 329 0.53 -29.75 9.51
N VAL A 330 1.65 -30.10 10.17
CA VAL A 330 2.53 -29.17 10.87
C VAL A 330 3.91 -29.14 10.20
N GLU A 331 4.19 -28.05 9.50
CA GLU A 331 5.45 -27.74 8.83
C GLU A 331 6.60 -27.41 9.80
N GLY A 332 6.27 -27.06 11.04
CA GLY A 332 7.21 -26.56 12.04
C GLY A 332 7.46 -25.06 11.93
N GLY A 333 8.13 -24.50 12.94
CA GLY A 333 8.39 -23.06 13.03
C GLY A 333 7.34 -22.31 13.85
N ALA A 334 6.96 -21.11 13.40
CA ALA A 334 6.01 -20.26 14.10
C ALA A 334 4.59 -20.43 13.54
N TYR A 335 3.58 -20.37 14.42
CA TYR A 335 2.16 -20.37 14.06
C TYR A 335 1.42 -19.27 14.81
N ALA A 336 0.54 -18.56 14.11
CA ALA A 336 -0.35 -17.58 14.68
C ALA A 336 -1.69 -18.24 15.04
N LEU A 337 -2.15 -18.03 16.27
CA LEU A 337 -3.48 -18.39 16.73
C LEU A 337 -4.33 -17.11 16.85
N SER A 338 -5.54 -17.13 16.30
CA SER A 338 -6.56 -16.10 16.51
C SER A 338 -7.93 -16.73 16.69
N HIS A 339 -8.84 -16.03 17.35
CA HIS A 339 -10.27 -16.36 17.40
C HIS A 339 -11.05 -15.10 17.80
N ALA A 340 -12.37 -15.11 17.62
CA ALA A 340 -13.26 -14.00 18.01
C ALA A 340 -14.02 -14.27 19.33
N GLY A 341 -13.61 -15.28 20.09
CA GLY A 341 -14.22 -15.65 21.38
C GLY A 341 -13.51 -15.00 22.57
N THR A 342 -13.91 -15.40 23.78
CA THR A 342 -13.34 -14.92 25.05
C THR A 342 -12.47 -15.94 25.78
N ALA A 343 -12.53 -17.22 25.40
CA ALA A 343 -11.71 -18.25 26.01
C ALA A 343 -10.22 -17.97 25.77
N GLN A 344 -9.39 -18.09 26.80
CA GLN A 344 -7.95 -18.12 26.59
C GLN A 344 -7.56 -19.44 25.93
N ALA A 345 -6.43 -19.45 25.23
CA ALA A 345 -5.94 -20.63 24.55
C ALA A 345 -4.46 -20.89 24.86
N ARG A 346 -4.05 -22.14 24.69
CA ARG A 346 -2.64 -22.55 24.68
C ARG A 346 -2.39 -23.51 23.53
N VAL A 347 -1.15 -23.56 23.07
CA VAL A 347 -0.70 -24.47 22.02
C VAL A 347 0.40 -25.36 22.57
N TRP A 348 0.28 -26.66 22.37
CA TRP A 348 1.27 -27.63 22.84
C TRP A 348 1.39 -28.82 21.88
N GLN A 349 2.55 -29.48 21.88
CA GLN A 349 2.81 -30.66 21.04
C GLN A 349 2.83 -31.94 21.86
N GLY A 350 2.26 -33.01 21.30
CA GLY A 350 2.19 -34.33 21.94
C GLY A 350 0.86 -35.03 21.73
N ALA A 351 0.84 -36.33 22.01
CA ALA A 351 -0.38 -37.14 21.99
C ALA A 351 -1.15 -37.01 23.32
N GLY A 352 -2.44 -37.35 23.30
CA GLY A 352 -3.29 -37.38 24.50
C GLY A 352 -4.13 -36.11 24.68
N TYR A 353 -4.32 -35.71 25.94
CA TYR A 353 -5.23 -34.62 26.34
C TYR A 353 -4.74 -33.86 27.60
N SER A 354 -3.48 -34.06 27.99
CA SER A 354 -2.86 -33.38 29.13
C SER A 354 -1.95 -32.27 28.62
N GLY A 355 -2.51 -31.09 28.39
CA GLY A 355 -1.75 -29.97 27.85
C GLY A 355 -0.73 -29.38 28.83
N SER A 356 0.39 -28.93 28.27
CA SER A 356 1.45 -28.19 28.97
C SER A 356 1.43 -26.71 28.63
N GLY A 357 2.09 -25.89 29.45
CA GLY A 357 2.22 -24.45 29.20
C GLY A 357 1.00 -23.63 29.64
N SER A 358 1.18 -22.31 29.57
CA SER A 358 0.22 -21.32 30.06
C SER A 358 -0.82 -20.94 29.01
N TYR A 359 -2.03 -20.66 29.46
CA TYR A 359 -3.07 -20.05 28.63
C TYR A 359 -2.78 -18.56 28.39
N ALA A 360 -3.14 -18.08 27.20
CA ALA A 360 -3.01 -16.69 26.79
C ALA A 360 -4.25 -16.26 25.99
N SER A 361 -4.58 -14.97 26.04
CA SER A 361 -5.63 -14.39 25.18
C SER A 361 -5.13 -14.31 23.74
N ALA A 362 -5.93 -14.78 22.79
CA ALA A 362 -5.62 -14.63 21.37
C ALA A 362 -5.96 -13.21 20.86
N PRO A 363 -5.23 -12.68 19.85
CA PRO A 363 -4.22 -13.39 19.08
C PRO A 363 -2.86 -13.53 19.77
N PHE A 364 -2.16 -14.64 19.54
CA PHE A 364 -0.76 -14.82 19.93
C PHE A 364 -0.03 -15.76 18.96
N VAL A 365 1.30 -15.75 19.03
CA VAL A 365 2.18 -16.60 18.21
C VAL A 365 2.81 -17.68 19.07
N SER A 366 2.72 -18.94 18.62
CA SER A 366 3.49 -20.06 19.16
C SER A 366 4.73 -20.25 18.32
N THR A 367 5.91 -20.13 18.91
CA THR A 367 7.19 -20.24 18.21
C THR A 367 7.85 -21.60 18.49
N GLY A 368 8.70 -22.05 17.56
CA GLY A 368 9.53 -23.24 17.75
C GLY A 368 8.76 -24.56 17.77
N LEU A 369 7.61 -24.65 17.10
CA LEU A 369 6.90 -25.92 16.94
C LEU A 369 7.73 -26.86 16.05
N ASN A 370 7.87 -28.12 16.44
CA ASN A 370 8.55 -29.11 15.63
C ASN A 370 7.66 -29.50 14.43
N ALA A 371 8.29 -29.70 13.28
CA ALA A 371 7.62 -30.28 12.12
C ALA A 371 7.14 -31.71 12.43
N ALA A 372 6.13 -32.18 11.69
CA ALA A 372 5.63 -33.55 11.77
C ALA A 372 5.27 -34.01 13.20
N SER A 373 4.77 -33.08 14.03
CA SER A 373 4.43 -33.33 15.44
C SER A 373 2.98 -32.93 15.72
N GLN A 374 2.20 -33.84 16.33
CA GLN A 374 0.82 -33.55 16.71
C GLN A 374 0.80 -32.29 17.56
N THR A 375 -0.03 -31.33 17.16
CA THR A 375 -0.13 -30.03 17.80
C THR A 375 -1.57 -29.83 18.25
N ASN A 376 -1.77 -29.33 19.45
CA ASN A 376 -3.08 -29.20 20.07
C ASN A 376 -3.32 -27.73 20.39
N VAL A 377 -4.44 -27.21 19.92
CA VAL A 377 -4.92 -25.89 20.33
C VAL A 377 -5.99 -26.13 21.39
N GLU A 378 -5.70 -25.74 22.62
CA GLU A 378 -6.58 -25.97 23.76
C GLU A 378 -7.13 -24.66 24.29
N PHE A 379 -8.44 -24.60 24.44
CA PHE A 379 -9.19 -23.45 24.93
C PHE A 379 -9.71 -23.71 26.35
N SER A 380 -9.55 -22.73 27.23
CA SER A 380 -10.11 -22.73 28.58
C SER A 380 -11.61 -22.47 28.59
N THR A 381 -12.17 -22.21 29.77
CA THR A 381 -13.52 -21.65 29.91
C THR A 381 -13.65 -20.30 29.17
N GLY A 382 -14.86 -20.01 28.69
CA GLY A 382 -15.16 -18.86 27.84
C GLY A 382 -15.78 -19.26 26.50
N THR A 383 -15.92 -18.30 25.57
CA THR A 383 -16.44 -18.58 24.23
C THR A 383 -15.33 -18.86 23.23
N ILE A 384 -15.61 -19.75 22.27
CA ILE A 384 -14.75 -20.05 21.13
C ILE A 384 -15.58 -19.78 19.88
N LEU A 385 -15.10 -18.86 19.05
CA LEU A 385 -15.76 -18.46 17.81
C LEU A 385 -14.71 -18.24 16.74
N ARG A 386 -14.84 -18.92 15.59
CA ARG A 386 -13.93 -18.79 14.43
C ARG A 386 -12.43 -18.90 14.78
N PRO A 387 -12.00 -19.93 15.52
CA PRO A 387 -10.59 -20.15 15.79
C PRO A 387 -9.80 -20.45 14.51
N GLN A 388 -8.65 -19.82 14.37
CA GLN A 388 -7.72 -20.00 13.27
C GLN A 388 -6.31 -20.21 13.79
N PHE A 389 -5.71 -21.33 13.40
CA PHE A 389 -4.32 -21.65 13.68
C PHE A 389 -3.59 -21.83 12.37
N GLU A 390 -2.68 -20.91 12.03
CA GLU A 390 -2.05 -20.84 10.71
C GLU A 390 -0.53 -20.67 10.79
N PRO A 391 0.25 -21.19 9.81
CA PRO A 391 1.69 -21.02 9.79
C PRO A 391 2.10 -19.54 9.64
N GLY A 392 3.17 -19.16 10.33
CA GLY A 392 3.75 -17.82 10.33
C GLY A 392 3.44 -17.02 11.60
N THR A 393 3.81 -15.73 11.56
CA THR A 393 3.63 -14.80 12.69
C THR A 393 2.51 -13.79 12.46
N VAL A 394 1.86 -13.83 11.30
CA VAL A 394 0.83 -12.87 10.89
C VAL A 394 -0.53 -13.53 11.01
N VAL A 395 -1.43 -12.87 11.74
CA VAL A 395 -2.84 -13.27 11.82
C VAL A 395 -3.58 -12.78 10.60
N THR A 396 -4.30 -13.67 9.92
CA THR A 396 -5.19 -13.34 8.82
C THR A 396 -6.66 -13.49 9.24
N LEU A 397 -7.59 -13.06 8.38
CA LEU A 397 -9.03 -13.28 8.59
C LEU A 397 -9.35 -14.78 8.61
N PHE A 398 -10.40 -15.13 9.37
CA PHE A 398 -10.88 -16.51 9.48
C PHE A 398 -11.16 -17.12 8.10
N GLU A 399 -10.49 -18.22 7.81
CA GLU A 399 -10.64 -19.00 6.60
C GLU A 399 -11.93 -19.83 6.67
N ARG A 400 -12.88 -19.52 5.78
CA ARG A 400 -14.09 -20.32 5.61
C ARG A 400 -13.85 -21.39 4.56
N ARG A 401 -14.09 -22.65 4.93
CA ARG A 401 -14.11 -23.78 3.99
C ARG A 401 -15.56 -24.18 3.68
N PRO A 402 -15.86 -24.63 2.44
CA PRO A 402 -17.16 -25.22 2.12
C PRO A 402 -17.47 -26.40 3.04
N ILE A 403 -18.75 -26.57 3.40
CA ILE A 403 -19.17 -27.62 4.34
C ILE A 403 -18.82 -29.04 3.85
N SER A 404 -18.82 -29.27 2.53
CA SER A 404 -18.43 -30.56 1.93
C SER A 404 -16.95 -30.87 2.15
N VAL A 405 -16.08 -29.86 2.11
CA VAL A 405 -14.64 -30.00 2.39
C VAL A 405 -14.43 -30.28 3.87
N GLU A 406 -15.10 -29.55 4.76
CA GLU A 406 -15.03 -29.82 6.21
C GLU A 406 -15.55 -31.19 6.57
N MET A 407 -16.68 -31.61 5.99
CA MET A 407 -17.23 -32.95 6.20
C MET A 407 -16.23 -34.02 5.76
N ALA A 408 -15.64 -33.91 4.57
CA ALA A 408 -14.63 -34.85 4.10
C ALA A 408 -13.38 -34.89 5.01
N MET A 409 -12.95 -33.74 5.54
CA MET A 409 -11.86 -33.67 6.52
C MET A 409 -12.23 -34.33 7.85
N CYS A 410 -13.45 -34.11 8.35
CA CYS A 410 -13.95 -34.72 9.60
C CYS A 410 -14.13 -36.23 9.47
N GLN A 411 -14.64 -36.70 8.33
CA GLN A 411 -14.88 -38.11 8.04
C GLN A 411 -13.61 -38.97 7.98
N ARG A 412 -12.42 -38.36 7.91
CA ARG A 412 -11.16 -39.10 8.12
C ARG A 412 -10.97 -39.53 9.59
N TYR A 413 -11.61 -38.86 10.55
CA TYR A 413 -11.42 -39.09 11.98
C TYR A 413 -12.64 -39.71 12.65
N PHE A 414 -13.85 -39.35 12.21
CA PHE A 414 -15.08 -39.93 12.72
C PHE A 414 -16.12 -40.02 11.62
N VAL A 415 -16.77 -41.18 11.51
CA VAL A 415 -17.89 -41.41 10.58
C VAL A 415 -19.07 -41.91 11.37
N SER A 416 -20.26 -41.37 11.08
CA SER A 416 -21.55 -41.91 11.50
C SER A 416 -22.36 -42.29 10.26
N SER A 417 -22.95 -43.48 10.25
CA SER A 417 -23.89 -43.88 9.18
C SER A 417 -25.30 -43.31 9.39
N TYR A 418 -25.56 -42.68 10.53
CA TYR A 418 -26.86 -42.09 10.84
C TYR A 418 -27.11 -40.86 9.96
N LEU A 419 -28.38 -40.55 9.71
CA LEU A 419 -28.76 -39.29 9.10
C LEU A 419 -28.29 -38.11 9.97
N SER A 420 -28.01 -36.98 9.32
CA SER A 420 -27.58 -35.77 10.00
C SER A 420 -28.59 -35.36 11.09
N GLY A 421 -28.09 -35.14 12.32
CA GLY A 421 -28.93 -34.80 13.47
C GLY A 421 -29.48 -36.00 14.25
N THR A 422 -29.25 -37.24 13.80
CA THR A 422 -29.59 -38.45 14.58
C THR A 422 -28.37 -38.94 15.37
N ALA A 423 -28.52 -39.07 16.68
CA ALA A 423 -27.45 -39.51 17.56
C ALA A 423 -27.13 -41.01 17.37
N PRO A 424 -25.85 -41.41 17.39
CA PRO A 424 -25.48 -42.82 17.40
C PRO A 424 -26.15 -43.59 18.56
N GLY A 425 -26.71 -44.76 18.26
CA GLY A 425 -27.46 -45.57 19.22
C GLY A 425 -28.97 -45.26 19.26
N THR A 426 -29.46 -44.25 18.52
CA THR A 426 -30.90 -44.10 18.30
C THR A 426 -31.44 -45.30 17.51
N ALA A 427 -32.57 -45.84 17.93
CA ALA A 427 -33.36 -46.81 17.17
C ALA A 427 -33.96 -46.11 15.95
N SER A 428 -33.28 -46.20 14.80
CA SER A 428 -33.73 -45.69 13.51
C SER A 428 -33.42 -46.68 12.42
N GLN A 429 -34.38 -46.87 11.51
CA GLN A 429 -34.21 -47.72 10.34
C GLN A 429 -33.91 -46.92 9.07
N ASP A 430 -33.86 -45.60 9.13
CA ASP A 430 -33.57 -44.74 7.98
C ASP A 430 -32.09 -44.82 7.60
N ALA A 431 -31.77 -44.94 6.31
CA ALA A 431 -30.39 -45.07 5.80
C ALA A 431 -29.57 -46.23 6.44
N SER A 432 -30.24 -47.25 6.98
CA SER A 432 -29.63 -48.37 7.72
C SER A 432 -29.52 -49.69 6.94
N ALA A 433 -30.11 -49.76 5.74
CA ALA A 433 -30.33 -51.02 5.02
C ALA A 433 -29.10 -51.49 4.24
N ILE A 434 -28.75 -52.76 4.41
CA ILE A 434 -27.72 -53.48 3.64
C ILE A 434 -28.31 -54.82 3.20
N VAL A 435 -28.27 -55.10 1.90
CA VAL A 435 -28.79 -56.36 1.34
C VAL A 435 -27.73 -57.46 1.50
N LEU A 436 -28.11 -58.59 2.08
CA LEU A 436 -27.24 -59.77 2.16
C LEU A 436 -27.27 -60.52 0.81
N ALA A 437 -26.10 -60.71 0.19
CA ALA A 437 -25.97 -61.28 -1.16
C ALA A 437 -25.78 -62.81 -1.19
N ASN A 438 -25.88 -63.51 -0.05
CA ASN A 438 -25.58 -64.94 0.00
C ASN A 438 -26.79 -65.80 -0.40
N GLY A 439 -26.52 -66.94 -1.06
CA GLY A 439 -27.51 -67.98 -1.32
C GLY A 439 -28.01 -68.63 -0.01
N PRO A 440 -29.15 -69.37 -0.03
CA PRO A 440 -29.72 -69.96 1.17
C PRO A 440 -28.68 -70.84 1.88
N THR A 441 -28.46 -70.56 3.15
CA THR A 441 -27.55 -71.35 3.99
C THR A 441 -28.39 -72.36 4.78
N SER A 442 -28.18 -73.65 4.57
CA SER A 442 -28.93 -74.72 5.25
C SER A 442 -28.43 -74.98 6.67
N ASP A 443 -27.26 -74.45 7.04
CA ASP A 443 -26.54 -74.84 8.25
C ASP A 443 -26.20 -73.60 9.09
N ALA A 444 -26.47 -73.67 10.41
CA ALA A 444 -26.21 -72.61 11.39
C ALA A 444 -24.72 -72.22 11.55
N ALA A 445 -23.81 -72.92 10.87
CA ALA A 445 -22.38 -72.64 10.80
C ALA A 445 -21.99 -71.67 9.66
N SER A 446 -22.94 -71.26 8.82
CA SER A 446 -22.69 -70.39 7.68
C SER A 446 -22.73 -68.91 8.08
N ASN A 447 -21.58 -68.26 8.12
CA ASN A 447 -21.45 -66.85 8.47
C ASN A 447 -21.81 -65.96 7.27
N ALA A 448 -22.89 -65.18 7.36
CA ALA A 448 -23.14 -64.09 6.44
C ALA A 448 -22.18 -62.92 6.74
N SER A 449 -21.58 -62.35 5.70
CA SER A 449 -20.65 -61.22 5.82
C SER A 449 -21.22 -59.94 5.22
N ILE A 450 -21.11 -58.84 5.94
CA ILE A 450 -21.43 -57.48 5.47
C ILE A 450 -20.11 -56.72 5.33
N ASN A 451 -19.94 -56.01 4.21
CA ASN A 451 -18.82 -55.07 4.04
C ASN A 451 -19.33 -53.64 4.06
N ILE A 452 -18.75 -52.81 4.91
CA ILE A 452 -19.02 -51.37 4.94
C ILE A 452 -17.80 -50.61 4.41
N ALA A 453 -18.04 -49.71 3.46
CA ALA A 453 -17.03 -48.78 2.97
C ALA A 453 -17.13 -47.45 3.72
N PHE A 454 -16.00 -46.86 4.06
CA PHE A 454 -15.96 -45.52 4.63
C PHE A 454 -16.00 -44.46 3.52
N PRO A 455 -16.67 -43.31 3.73
CA PRO A 455 -16.81 -42.25 2.74
C PRO A 455 -15.47 -41.57 2.38
N ALA A 456 -14.46 -41.69 3.24
CA ALA A 456 -13.09 -41.26 3.00
C ALA A 456 -12.12 -42.25 3.65
N PRO A 457 -10.86 -42.36 3.16
CA PRO A 457 -9.82 -43.10 3.87
C PRO A 457 -9.62 -42.51 5.28
N MET A 458 -9.87 -43.33 6.29
CA MET A 458 -9.71 -42.97 7.70
C MET A 458 -8.23 -42.69 8.00
N ARG A 459 -7.96 -41.79 8.96
CA ARG A 459 -6.62 -41.42 9.41
C ARG A 459 -5.81 -42.64 9.85
N ALA A 460 -6.45 -43.55 10.57
CA ALA A 460 -5.91 -44.84 10.98
C ALA A 460 -7.04 -45.89 10.89
N ALA A 461 -6.70 -47.17 11.06
CA ALA A 461 -7.70 -48.21 11.26
C ALA A 461 -8.66 -47.80 12.40
N PRO A 462 -9.95 -47.57 12.13
CA PRO A 462 -10.86 -47.05 13.14
C PRO A 462 -11.36 -48.12 14.11
N SER A 463 -11.78 -47.72 15.31
CA SER A 463 -12.69 -48.54 16.12
C SER A 463 -14.11 -48.41 15.57
N VAL A 464 -14.73 -49.52 15.19
CA VAL A 464 -16.10 -49.55 14.67
C VAL A 464 -17.06 -50.03 15.74
N THR A 465 -18.12 -49.25 15.99
CA THR A 465 -19.25 -49.69 16.82
C THR A 465 -20.46 -49.93 15.93
N LEU A 466 -21.05 -51.12 16.02
CA LEU A 466 -22.26 -51.49 15.30
C LEU A 466 -23.48 -51.24 16.18
N TYR A 467 -24.56 -50.75 15.58
CA TYR A 467 -25.83 -50.47 16.24
C TYR A 467 -26.96 -51.14 15.48
N ASN A 468 -27.83 -51.79 16.23
CA ASN A 468 -29.05 -52.36 15.74
C ASN A 468 -30.01 -51.24 15.32
N ALA A 469 -30.43 -51.24 14.05
CA ALA A 469 -31.31 -50.20 13.53
C ALA A 469 -32.71 -50.18 14.21
N HIS A 470 -33.16 -51.31 14.76
CA HIS A 470 -34.49 -51.39 15.38
C HIS A 470 -34.48 -51.05 16.87
N THR A 471 -33.43 -51.45 17.60
CA THR A 471 -33.38 -51.31 19.07
C THR A 471 -32.34 -50.30 19.55
N GLY A 472 -31.41 -49.88 18.71
CA GLY A 472 -30.24 -49.07 19.09
C GLY A 472 -29.17 -49.84 19.86
N ALA A 473 -29.39 -51.12 20.17
CA ALA A 473 -28.44 -51.96 20.89
C ALA A 473 -27.13 -52.14 20.12
N THR A 474 -26.01 -52.15 20.83
CA THR A 474 -24.70 -52.36 20.21
C THR A 474 -24.46 -53.82 19.83
N ALA A 475 -23.50 -54.07 18.93
CA ALA A 475 -23.04 -55.40 18.54
C ALA A 475 -24.13 -56.34 18.00
N SER A 476 -25.20 -55.79 17.42
CA SER A 476 -26.24 -56.57 16.75
C SER A 476 -26.82 -55.86 15.53
N VAL A 477 -27.44 -56.65 14.66
CA VAL A 477 -28.08 -56.24 13.41
C VAL A 477 -29.54 -56.68 13.44
N TYR A 478 -30.44 -55.87 12.88
CA TYR A 478 -31.84 -56.24 12.73
C TYR A 478 -32.07 -56.94 11.38
N LEU A 479 -32.59 -58.16 11.41
CA LEU A 479 -33.02 -58.87 10.20
C LEU A 479 -34.48 -58.52 9.94
N GLN A 480 -34.74 -57.74 8.90
CA GLN A 480 -36.06 -57.20 8.63
C GLN A 480 -37.08 -58.30 8.32
N ASN A 481 -36.68 -59.29 7.53
CA ASN A 481 -37.53 -60.40 7.09
C ASN A 481 -37.89 -61.35 8.23
N ALA A 482 -36.93 -61.61 9.13
CA ALA A 482 -37.11 -62.48 10.29
C ALA A 482 -37.65 -61.74 11.52
N ALA A 483 -37.82 -60.42 11.45
CA ALA A 483 -38.20 -59.54 12.54
C ALA A 483 -37.42 -59.80 13.85
N SER A 484 -36.12 -60.08 13.73
CA SER A 484 -35.28 -60.52 14.84
C SER A 484 -33.93 -59.82 14.83
N SER A 485 -33.23 -59.86 15.96
CA SER A 485 -31.90 -59.28 16.11
C SER A 485 -30.86 -60.38 16.27
N VAL A 486 -29.73 -60.25 15.57
CA VAL A 486 -28.63 -61.21 15.60
C VAL A 486 -27.33 -60.53 15.97
N ALA A 487 -26.45 -61.26 16.65
CA ALA A 487 -25.14 -60.74 17.02
C ALA A 487 -24.31 -60.43 15.77
N ALA A 488 -23.59 -59.32 15.79
CA ALA A 488 -22.75 -58.87 14.70
C ALA A 488 -21.39 -58.44 15.23
N ASN A 489 -20.34 -58.95 14.59
CA ASN A 489 -18.95 -58.73 15.02
C ASN A 489 -18.14 -58.20 13.85
N VAL A 490 -17.28 -57.23 14.13
CA VAL A 490 -16.32 -56.74 13.12
C VAL A 490 -15.13 -57.70 13.07
N VAL A 491 -14.83 -58.23 11.89
CA VAL A 491 -13.82 -59.30 11.70
C VAL A 491 -12.53 -58.75 11.11
N THR A 492 -12.64 -57.86 10.13
CA THR A 492 -11.49 -57.16 9.54
C THR A 492 -11.79 -55.68 9.44
N ILE A 493 -10.77 -54.86 9.67
CA ILE A 493 -10.83 -53.40 9.58
C ILE A 493 -9.54 -52.92 8.91
N ASN A 494 -9.68 -51.95 8.02
CA ASN A 494 -8.58 -51.11 7.54
C ASN A 494 -9.06 -49.66 7.43
N GLN A 495 -8.29 -48.77 6.80
CA GLN A 495 -8.66 -47.35 6.65
C GLN A 495 -9.81 -47.11 5.65
N LEU A 496 -10.16 -48.08 4.80
CA LEU A 496 -11.13 -47.93 3.72
C LEU A 496 -12.45 -48.65 4.00
N ASN A 497 -12.40 -49.79 4.70
CA ASN A 497 -13.58 -50.60 4.97
C ASN A 497 -13.46 -51.43 6.26
N ALA A 498 -14.60 -51.97 6.67
CA ALA A 498 -14.68 -53.02 7.66
C ALA A 498 -15.58 -54.16 7.15
N SER A 499 -15.19 -55.39 7.46
CA SER A 499 -16.00 -56.59 7.24
C SER A 499 -16.62 -57.05 8.55
N ILE A 500 -17.89 -57.40 8.51
CA ILE A 500 -18.73 -57.74 9.65
C ILE A 500 -19.27 -59.15 9.42
N THR A 501 -19.26 -59.98 10.44
CA THR A 501 -19.87 -61.31 10.43
C THR A 501 -21.07 -61.36 11.36
N LEU A 502 -22.13 -62.02 10.91
CA LEU A 502 -23.37 -62.23 11.67
C LEU A 502 -23.35 -63.64 12.30
N GLY A 503 -23.82 -63.77 13.54
CA GLY A 503 -23.76 -65.02 14.30
C GLY A 503 -25.00 -65.91 14.20
N GLY A 504 -24.79 -67.21 13.93
CA GLY A 504 -25.59 -68.33 14.47
C GLY A 504 -27.03 -68.51 13.99
N VAL A 505 -27.42 -67.93 12.84
CA VAL A 505 -28.75 -68.11 12.25
C VAL A 505 -28.65 -68.49 10.77
N SER A 506 -29.66 -69.19 10.25
CA SER A 506 -29.82 -69.44 8.82
C SER A 506 -30.31 -68.18 8.11
N PHE A 507 -29.68 -67.82 6.99
CA PHE A 507 -30.09 -66.69 6.14
C PHE A 507 -30.71 -67.18 4.84
N GLN A 508 -31.76 -66.48 4.39
CA GLN A 508 -32.33 -66.66 3.06
C GLN A 508 -31.72 -65.68 2.05
N ALA A 509 -31.78 -66.03 0.77
CA ALA A 509 -31.38 -65.13 -0.30
C ALA A 509 -32.24 -63.85 -0.23
N HIS A 510 -31.58 -62.68 -0.32
CA HIS A 510 -32.20 -61.35 -0.24
C HIS A 510 -32.73 -60.92 1.14
N ASP A 511 -32.28 -61.54 2.23
CA ASP A 511 -32.54 -60.99 3.56
C ASP A 511 -31.96 -59.58 3.69
N VAL A 512 -32.77 -58.65 4.22
CA VAL A 512 -32.37 -57.27 4.47
C VAL A 512 -31.89 -57.14 5.91
N ALA A 513 -30.59 -56.94 6.07
CA ALA A 513 -29.96 -56.57 7.32
C ALA A 513 -30.03 -55.05 7.49
N LYS A 514 -30.49 -54.58 8.64
CA LYS A 514 -30.51 -53.16 8.99
C LYS A 514 -29.62 -52.88 10.18
N MET A 515 -28.68 -51.99 9.97
CA MET A 515 -27.72 -51.57 10.99
C MET A 515 -27.22 -50.17 10.75
N HIS A 516 -26.70 -49.58 11.81
CA HIS A 516 -25.87 -48.40 11.73
C HIS A 516 -24.48 -48.70 12.30
N PHE A 517 -23.54 -47.84 11.98
CA PHE A 517 -22.21 -47.89 12.54
C PHE A 517 -21.68 -46.49 12.84
N THR A 518 -20.75 -46.45 13.78
CA THR A 518 -19.77 -45.37 13.88
C THR A 518 -18.38 -45.94 13.68
N ALA A 519 -17.48 -45.15 13.11
CA ALA A 519 -16.07 -45.50 12.96
C ALA A 519 -15.22 -44.34 13.47
N ALA A 520 -14.38 -44.58 14.48
CA ALA A 520 -13.58 -43.54 15.13
C ALA A 520 -12.07 -43.82 14.99
N ALA A 521 -11.33 -42.83 14.49
CA ALA A 521 -9.87 -42.81 14.33
C ALA A 521 -9.31 -41.45 14.78
N GLU A 522 -9.83 -40.89 15.88
CA GLU A 522 -9.47 -39.56 16.39
C GLU A 522 -8.07 -39.56 17.07
N ILE A 523 -7.40 -38.38 17.13
CA ILE A 523 -6.01 -38.15 17.63
C ILE A 523 -5.95 -37.66 19.08
#